data_AF-A0A2M7C7X0-F1
#
_entry.id   AF-A0A2M7C7X0-F1
#
_cell.length_a   1.000
_cell.length_b   1.000
_cell.length_c   1.000
_cell.angle_alpha   90.00
_cell.angle_beta   90.00
_cell.angle_gamma   90.00
#
_symmetry.space_group_name_H-M   'P 1'
#
loop_
_entity.id
_entity.type
_entity.pdbx_description
1 polymer ?
#
loop_
_entity_poly.entity_id
_entity_poly.type
_entity_poly.pdbx_seq_one_letter_code
_entity_poly.pdbx_strand_id
1 'polypeptide(L)'
;MRVYLIAEKLKVSVADILRAAKKLGMRKKYAISNLTESQEEKIKALINKKNKKGAKKKLLADLKNSGKKPGSPVKKPPEEPVHKEVFIDTGPAIPARYNDETLVIMPRDPSCMFAYWEISRRIYGPLVLRVYELDDSGDRYYFDSDVDGLINNWYVKVPHPGRKYRAEIGYMSNGVFTRILSSNVIDVPSSSISDESDEDWMIVKEDLREIIKDSGLGKESRSSLRQAQSNTRLLFEILKKGKVAGSSSSLVKKK
;
A
#
# COMPACT_ATOMS: atom_id res chain seq x y z
N MET A 1 19.75 51.76 -18.67
CA MET A 1 18.87 51.28 -19.76
C MET A 1 19.63 50.72 -20.98
N ARG A 2 20.76 51.30 -21.40
CA ARG A 2 21.50 50.93 -22.62
C ARG A 2 21.87 49.44 -22.75
N VAL A 3 22.23 48.75 -21.65
CA VAL A 3 22.54 47.31 -21.64
C VAL A 3 21.35 46.43 -22.05
N TYR A 4 20.14 46.79 -21.62
CA TYR A 4 18.92 46.03 -21.95
C TYR A 4 18.56 46.19 -23.43
N LEU A 5 18.71 47.40 -23.99
CA LEU A 5 18.51 47.66 -25.42
C LEU A 5 19.47 46.86 -26.30
N ILE A 6 20.71 46.69 -25.86
CA ILE A 6 21.71 45.86 -26.57
C ILE A 6 21.34 44.37 -26.49
N ALA A 7 20.84 43.91 -25.33
CA ALA A 7 20.37 42.54 -25.13
C ALA A 7 19.21 42.19 -26.08
N GLU A 8 18.26 43.11 -26.20
CA GLU A 8 17.12 42.99 -27.09
C GLU A 8 17.54 42.99 -28.57
N LYS A 9 18.37 43.95 -29.01
CA LYS A 9 18.88 44.01 -30.40
C LYS A 9 19.63 42.76 -30.83
N LEU A 10 20.40 42.15 -29.92
CA LEU A 10 21.19 40.96 -30.22
C LEU A 10 20.42 39.66 -29.96
N LYS A 11 19.20 39.72 -29.41
CA LYS A 11 18.43 38.56 -28.92
C LYS A 11 19.26 37.65 -28.00
N VAL A 12 20.07 38.25 -27.12
CA VAL A 12 20.92 37.52 -26.16
C VAL A 12 20.59 37.96 -24.74
N SER A 13 20.63 37.03 -23.78
CA SER A 13 20.43 37.32 -22.37
C SER A 13 21.37 38.41 -21.84
N VAL A 14 20.82 39.31 -21.02
CA VAL A 14 21.57 40.37 -20.32
C VAL A 14 22.77 39.81 -19.55
N ALA A 15 22.65 38.60 -19.00
CA ALA A 15 23.73 37.93 -18.28
C ALA A 15 24.93 37.56 -19.17
N ASP A 16 24.72 37.27 -20.45
CA ASP A 16 25.81 37.00 -21.40
C ASP A 16 26.56 38.29 -21.77
N ILE A 17 25.85 39.40 -21.90
CA ILE A 17 26.45 40.73 -22.13
C ILE A 17 27.28 41.15 -20.92
N LEU A 18 26.76 40.97 -19.71
CA LEU A 18 27.50 41.26 -18.47
C LEU A 18 28.76 40.36 -18.33
N ARG A 19 28.68 39.09 -18.72
CA ARG A 19 29.84 38.18 -18.75
C ARG A 19 30.89 38.62 -19.76
N ALA A 20 30.48 39.06 -20.95
CA ALA A 20 31.38 39.59 -21.97
C ALA A 20 32.04 40.91 -21.51
N ALA A 21 31.28 41.82 -20.91
CA ALA A 21 31.77 43.08 -20.35
C ALA A 21 32.77 42.86 -19.20
N LYS A 22 32.50 41.87 -18.32
CA LYS A 22 33.45 41.47 -17.25
C LYS A 22 34.79 40.99 -17.81
N LYS A 23 34.77 40.27 -18.94
CA LYS A 23 36.00 39.79 -19.62
C LYS A 23 36.83 40.92 -20.24
N LEU A 24 36.17 42.02 -20.59
CA LEU A 24 36.80 43.28 -21.04
C LEU A 24 37.25 44.18 -19.87
N GLY A 25 37.14 43.72 -18.62
CA GLY A 25 37.62 44.44 -17.44
C GLY A 25 36.65 45.45 -16.83
N MET A 26 35.39 45.53 -17.31
CA MET A 26 34.40 46.44 -16.73
C MET A 26 33.74 45.80 -15.50
N ARG A 27 34.10 46.29 -14.30
CA ARG A 27 33.79 45.60 -13.02
C ARG A 27 32.66 46.21 -12.17
N LYS A 28 32.02 47.32 -12.56
CA LYS A 28 30.90 47.92 -11.79
C LYS A 28 29.60 47.88 -12.58
N LYS A 29 28.52 47.33 -11.98
CA LYS A 29 27.16 47.23 -12.57
C LYS A 29 26.64 48.57 -13.13
N TYR A 30 27.06 49.69 -12.53
CA TYR A 30 26.67 51.05 -12.89
C TYR A 30 27.55 51.69 -13.99
N ALA A 31 28.77 51.18 -14.23
CA ALA A 31 29.66 51.72 -15.27
C ALA A 31 29.19 51.40 -16.70
N ILE A 32 28.31 50.39 -16.84
CA ILE A 32 27.84 49.87 -18.13
C ILE A 32 26.58 50.63 -18.61
N SER A 33 26.00 51.51 -17.79
CA SER A 33 24.93 52.41 -18.26
C SER A 33 25.46 53.50 -19.20
N ASN A 34 26.75 53.85 -19.08
CA ASN A 34 27.44 54.88 -19.86
C ASN A 34 28.44 54.25 -20.84
N LEU A 35 28.03 53.17 -21.51
CA LEU A 35 28.87 52.44 -22.46
C LEU A 35 29.10 53.29 -23.72
N THR A 36 30.36 53.45 -24.14
CA THR A 36 30.70 54.13 -25.41
C THR A 36 30.50 53.19 -26.60
N GLU A 37 30.23 53.75 -27.78
CA GLU A 37 29.93 52.96 -29.00
C GLU A 37 31.07 51.99 -29.36
N SER A 38 32.33 52.42 -29.20
CA SER A 38 33.50 51.56 -29.41
C SER A 38 33.54 50.36 -28.47
N GLN A 39 33.03 50.49 -27.24
CA GLN A 39 32.97 49.41 -26.27
C GLN A 39 31.81 48.44 -26.57
N GLU A 40 30.69 48.94 -27.09
CA GLU A 40 29.57 48.12 -27.55
C GLU A 40 29.97 47.22 -28.72
N GLU A 41 30.72 47.75 -29.69
CA GLU A 41 31.22 46.97 -30.83
C GLU A 41 32.16 45.85 -30.40
N LYS A 42 33.04 46.12 -29.42
CA LYS A 42 33.93 45.09 -28.85
C LYS A 42 33.14 43.97 -28.17
N ILE A 43 32.07 44.30 -27.45
CA ILE A 43 31.19 43.31 -26.82
C ILE A 43 30.44 42.50 -27.89
N LYS A 44 29.89 43.15 -28.92
CA LYS A 44 29.23 42.48 -30.06
C LYS A 44 30.18 41.52 -30.78
N ALA A 45 31.41 41.95 -31.05
CA ALA A 45 32.43 41.13 -31.70
C ALA A 45 32.78 39.89 -30.88
N LEU A 46 32.89 40.01 -29.55
CA LEU A 46 33.14 38.87 -28.66
C LEU A 46 31.99 37.86 -28.65
N ILE A 47 30.75 38.33 -28.62
CA ILE A 47 29.55 37.47 -28.65
C ILE A 47 29.47 36.74 -30.00
N ASN A 48 29.72 37.44 -31.12
CA ASN A 48 29.68 36.82 -32.44
C ASN A 48 30.83 35.81 -32.63
N LYS A 49 32.03 36.09 -32.09
CA LYS A 49 33.15 35.14 -32.08
C LYS A 49 32.84 33.89 -31.24
N LYS A 50 32.10 34.04 -30.14
CA LYS A 50 31.62 32.92 -29.31
C LYS A 50 30.60 32.07 -30.08
N ASN A 51 29.64 32.69 -30.76
CA ASN A 51 28.66 31.98 -31.58
C ASN A 51 29.31 31.26 -32.77
N LYS A 52 30.27 31.89 -33.45
CA LYS A 52 31.01 31.28 -34.57
C LYS A 52 31.89 30.10 -34.12
N LYS A 53 32.50 30.18 -32.93
CA LYS A 53 33.22 29.05 -32.31
C LYS A 53 32.28 27.93 -31.87
N GLY A 54 31.10 28.27 -31.34
CA GLY A 54 30.06 27.29 -31.00
C GLY A 54 29.54 26.55 -32.24
N ALA A 55 29.25 27.28 -33.32
CA ALA A 55 28.82 26.73 -34.60
C ALA A 55 29.90 25.83 -35.24
N LYS A 56 31.17 26.27 -35.25
CA LYS A 56 32.29 25.45 -35.75
C LYS A 56 32.50 24.18 -34.93
N LYS A 57 32.31 24.24 -33.60
CA LYS A 57 32.40 23.07 -32.72
C LYS A 57 31.23 22.10 -32.91
N LYS A 58 30.03 22.60 -33.24
CA LYS A 58 28.86 21.78 -33.60
C LYS A 58 29.06 21.10 -34.96
N LEU A 59 29.47 21.85 -36.00
CA LEU A 59 29.78 21.28 -37.32
C LEU A 59 30.88 20.20 -37.27
N LEU A 60 31.95 20.42 -36.50
CA LEU A 60 33.00 19.41 -36.28
C LEU A 60 32.53 18.18 -35.48
N ALA A 61 31.48 18.33 -34.66
CA ALA A 61 30.87 17.21 -33.92
C ALA A 61 29.91 16.43 -34.82
N ASP A 62 29.16 17.11 -35.69
CA ASP A 62 28.22 16.50 -36.63
C ASP A 62 28.94 15.69 -37.72
N LEU A 63 30.07 16.19 -38.24
CA LEU A 63 30.94 15.44 -39.17
C LEU A 63 31.59 14.20 -38.55
N LYS A 64 31.76 14.13 -37.23
CA LYS A 64 32.28 12.93 -36.54
C LYS A 64 31.19 11.88 -36.25
N ASN A 65 29.92 12.21 -36.45
CA ASN A 65 28.78 11.35 -36.06
C ASN A 65 28.13 10.59 -37.23
N SER A 66 28.59 10.74 -38.48
CA SER A 66 27.96 10.11 -39.65
C SER A 66 28.37 8.65 -39.92
N GLY A 67 29.13 8.00 -39.02
CA GLY A 67 29.66 6.64 -39.21
C GLY A 67 29.30 5.63 -38.11
N LYS A 68 28.46 5.98 -37.13
CA LYS A 68 28.02 5.06 -36.08
C LYS A 68 26.49 4.97 -36.05
N LYS A 69 25.97 3.76 -36.27
CA LYS A 69 24.59 3.40 -35.89
C LYS A 69 24.34 3.90 -34.45
N PRO A 70 23.15 4.43 -34.12
CA PRO A 70 22.89 5.00 -32.81
C PRO A 70 22.75 3.86 -31.79
N GLY A 71 23.88 3.37 -31.29
CA GLY A 71 23.93 2.72 -29.99
C GLY A 71 23.78 3.81 -28.95
N SER A 72 22.58 3.95 -28.39
CA SER A 72 22.30 4.85 -27.28
C SER A 72 23.39 4.72 -26.21
N PRO A 73 24.10 5.79 -25.81
CA PRO A 73 24.77 5.81 -24.54
C PRO A 73 23.66 5.97 -23.50
N VAL A 74 23.06 4.84 -23.11
CA VAL A 74 22.29 4.79 -21.86
C VAL A 74 23.30 5.17 -20.78
N LYS A 75 23.25 6.43 -20.32
CA LYS A 75 23.78 6.77 -19.01
C LYS A 75 23.11 5.77 -18.07
N LYS A 76 23.88 4.85 -17.49
CA LYS A 76 23.43 4.14 -16.30
C LYS A 76 22.83 5.20 -15.37
N PRO A 77 21.54 5.09 -15.00
CA PRO A 77 21.01 5.89 -13.91
C PRO A 77 21.96 5.77 -12.72
N PRO A 78 22.11 6.81 -11.89
CA PRO A 78 22.84 6.68 -10.64
C PRO A 78 22.36 5.39 -9.96
N GLU A 79 23.28 4.46 -9.72
CA GLU A 79 22.96 3.24 -8.98
C GLU A 79 22.50 3.73 -7.60
N GLU A 80 21.17 3.80 -7.42
CA GLU A 80 20.56 3.93 -6.10
C GLU A 80 21.20 2.85 -5.22
N PRO A 81 21.50 3.14 -3.95
CA PRO A 81 22.10 2.15 -3.06
C PRO A 81 21.25 0.89 -3.19
N VAL A 82 21.87 -0.18 -3.68
CA VAL A 82 21.24 -1.49 -3.77
C VAL A 82 20.95 -1.87 -2.34
N HIS A 83 19.76 -1.52 -1.87
CA HIS A 83 19.14 -2.18 -0.75
C HIS A 83 19.19 -3.64 -1.17
N LYS A 84 20.08 -4.41 -0.54
CA LYS A 84 20.05 -5.86 -0.67
C LYS A 84 18.69 -6.22 -0.13
N GLU A 85 17.72 -6.30 -1.04
CA GLU A 85 16.41 -6.85 -0.75
C GLU A 85 16.74 -8.19 -0.12
N VAL A 86 16.34 -8.33 1.15
CA VAL A 86 16.41 -9.61 1.83
C VAL A 86 15.72 -10.56 0.87
N PHE A 87 16.46 -11.53 0.33
CA PHE A 87 15.87 -12.53 -0.55
C PHE A 87 14.97 -13.39 0.32
N ILE A 88 13.71 -12.98 0.37
CA ILE A 88 12.64 -13.74 0.98
C ILE A 88 12.21 -14.70 -0.12
N ASP A 89 12.39 -15.99 0.12
CA ASP A 89 11.81 -17.02 -0.72
C ASP A 89 10.29 -16.97 -0.54
N THR A 90 9.62 -16.16 -1.38
CA THR A 90 8.17 -16.03 -1.42
C THR A 90 7.51 -17.25 -2.09
N GLY A 91 8.29 -18.28 -2.43
CA GLY A 91 7.84 -19.43 -3.18
C GLY A 91 7.61 -19.14 -4.67
N PRO A 92 7.04 -20.10 -5.41
CA PRO A 92 6.69 -19.93 -6.82
C PRO A 92 5.72 -18.75 -7.02
N ALA A 93 5.81 -18.11 -8.19
CA ALA A 93 4.87 -17.07 -8.57
C ALA A 93 3.44 -17.63 -8.61
N ILE A 94 2.52 -16.95 -7.92
CA ILE A 94 1.11 -17.32 -7.89
C ILE A 94 0.54 -17.17 -9.31
N PRO A 95 -0.20 -18.17 -9.83
CA PRO A 95 -0.86 -18.05 -11.13
C PRO A 95 -1.79 -16.83 -11.16
N ALA A 96 -1.86 -16.16 -12.31
CA ALA A 96 -2.79 -15.03 -12.48
C ALA A 96 -4.27 -15.47 -12.38
N ARG A 97 -4.54 -16.75 -12.66
CA ARG A 97 -5.86 -17.37 -12.76
C ARG A 97 -5.75 -18.85 -12.41
N TYR A 98 -6.71 -19.36 -11.64
CA TYR A 98 -6.77 -20.77 -11.26
C TYR A 98 -7.62 -21.59 -12.25
N ASN A 99 -8.34 -20.92 -13.15
CA ASN A 99 -9.25 -21.51 -14.15
C ASN A 99 -10.36 -22.41 -13.57
N ASP A 100 -10.65 -22.26 -12.28
CA ASP A 100 -11.73 -22.96 -11.60
C ASP A 100 -12.99 -22.08 -11.55
N GLU A 101 -14.14 -22.65 -11.92
CA GLU A 101 -15.44 -21.96 -11.86
C GLU A 101 -15.88 -21.78 -10.40
N THR A 102 -15.40 -20.72 -9.75
CA THR A 102 -15.57 -20.50 -8.31
C THR A 102 -16.12 -19.11 -8.03
N LEU A 103 -17.05 -19.00 -7.07
CA LEU A 103 -17.47 -17.74 -6.48
C LEU A 103 -17.28 -17.86 -4.96
N VAL A 104 -16.50 -16.96 -4.38
CA VAL A 104 -16.22 -16.92 -2.93
C VAL A 104 -16.51 -15.53 -2.41
N ILE A 105 -17.19 -15.47 -1.27
CA ILE A 105 -17.36 -14.23 -0.52
C ILE A 105 -16.69 -14.34 0.85
N MET A 106 -16.14 -13.23 1.32
CA MET A 106 -15.46 -13.13 2.61
C MET A 106 -15.81 -11.81 3.30
N PRO A 107 -16.09 -11.84 4.62
CA PRO A 107 -16.29 -10.60 5.37
C PRO A 107 -14.95 -9.85 5.47
N ARG A 108 -14.96 -8.55 5.16
CA ARG A 108 -13.79 -7.66 5.34
C ARG A 108 -13.95 -6.81 6.59
N ASP A 109 -15.12 -6.18 6.72
CA ASP A 109 -15.52 -5.38 7.87
C ASP A 109 -17.05 -5.52 8.06
N PRO A 110 -17.65 -5.07 9.17
CA PRO A 110 -19.10 -5.17 9.39
C PRO A 110 -19.95 -4.51 8.28
N SER A 111 -19.37 -3.59 7.50
CA SER A 111 -20.04 -2.81 6.46
C SER A 111 -19.68 -3.24 5.03
N CYS A 112 -18.77 -4.20 4.86
CA CYS A 112 -18.19 -4.54 3.57
C CYS A 112 -17.75 -6.00 3.52
N MET A 113 -18.16 -6.67 2.45
CA MET A 113 -17.66 -7.99 2.09
C MET A 113 -16.89 -7.90 0.78
N PHE A 114 -15.90 -8.77 0.68
CA PHE A 114 -15.14 -9.00 -0.54
C PHE A 114 -15.74 -10.19 -1.29
N ALA A 115 -15.98 -10.02 -2.58
CA ALA A 115 -16.41 -11.06 -3.49
C ALA A 115 -15.31 -11.31 -4.53
N TYR A 116 -14.96 -12.56 -4.75
CA TYR A 116 -14.07 -13.00 -5.81
C TYR A 116 -14.78 -14.08 -6.63
N TRP A 117 -14.69 -13.96 -7.96
CA TRP A 117 -15.18 -15.00 -8.85
C TRP A 117 -14.22 -15.25 -9.98
N GLU A 118 -14.19 -16.49 -10.41
CA GLU A 118 -13.49 -16.90 -11.60
C GLU A 118 -14.44 -17.69 -12.48
N ILE A 119 -14.59 -17.23 -13.73
CA ILE A 119 -15.47 -17.87 -14.72
C ILE A 119 -14.63 -18.15 -15.95
N SER A 120 -14.53 -19.43 -16.32
CA SER A 120 -13.74 -19.88 -17.47
C SER A 120 -14.42 -19.57 -18.81
N ARG A 121 -15.75 -19.42 -18.79
CA ARG A 121 -16.56 -19.07 -19.96
C ARG A 121 -16.53 -17.58 -20.20
N ARG A 122 -16.42 -17.19 -21.47
CA ARG A 122 -16.51 -15.78 -21.88
C ARG A 122 -17.96 -15.34 -21.84
N ILE A 123 -18.30 -14.52 -20.85
CA ILE A 123 -19.65 -13.96 -20.71
C ILE A 123 -19.75 -12.71 -21.58
N TYR A 124 -20.76 -12.68 -22.45
CA TYR A 124 -21.10 -11.52 -23.26
C TYR A 124 -22.41 -10.94 -22.73
N GLY A 125 -22.34 -9.87 -21.92
CA GLY A 125 -23.50 -9.21 -21.34
C GLY A 125 -23.23 -8.56 -19.99
N PRO A 126 -24.20 -7.80 -19.45
CA PRO A 126 -24.11 -7.25 -18.10
C PRO A 126 -24.14 -8.39 -17.08
N LEU A 127 -23.07 -8.50 -16.31
CA LEU A 127 -22.93 -9.46 -15.24
C LEU A 127 -23.47 -8.81 -13.97
N VAL A 128 -24.27 -9.56 -13.22
CA VAL A 128 -24.91 -9.09 -11.99
C VAL A 128 -24.50 -10.00 -10.86
N LEU A 129 -23.96 -9.40 -9.81
CA LEU A 129 -23.72 -10.05 -8.54
C LEU A 129 -24.94 -9.78 -7.64
N ARG A 130 -25.74 -10.82 -7.42
CA ARG A 130 -26.90 -10.78 -6.53
C ARG A 130 -26.51 -11.31 -5.16
N VAL A 131 -26.71 -10.51 -4.13
CA VAL A 131 -26.40 -10.89 -2.75
C VAL A 131 -27.70 -11.04 -1.97
N TYR A 132 -27.85 -12.20 -1.33
CA TYR A 132 -28.97 -12.60 -0.51
C TYR A 132 -28.60 -12.45 0.97
N GLU A 133 -29.47 -11.77 1.72
CA GLU A 133 -29.48 -11.85 3.18
C GLU A 133 -30.26 -13.09 3.61
N LEU A 134 -29.63 -13.92 4.42
CA LEU A 134 -30.21 -15.13 4.98
C LEU A 134 -30.67 -14.85 6.42
N ASP A 135 -31.87 -15.33 6.73
CA ASP A 135 -32.45 -15.39 8.06
C ASP A 135 -32.69 -16.86 8.45
N ASP A 136 -33.08 -17.12 9.70
CA ASP A 136 -33.29 -18.50 10.20
C ASP A 136 -34.34 -19.29 9.40
N SER A 137 -35.24 -18.58 8.70
CA SER A 137 -36.32 -19.18 7.89
C SER A 137 -36.04 -19.20 6.38
N GLY A 138 -34.90 -18.66 5.92
CA GLY A 138 -34.52 -18.65 4.50
C GLY A 138 -34.05 -17.28 3.99
N ASP A 139 -34.21 -17.05 2.68
CA ASP A 139 -33.77 -15.81 2.02
C ASP A 139 -34.74 -14.66 2.37
N ARG A 140 -34.23 -13.64 3.07
CA ARG A 140 -35.03 -12.50 3.54
C ARG A 140 -35.26 -11.48 2.44
N TYR A 141 -34.16 -11.06 1.81
CA TYR A 141 -34.17 -10.18 0.66
C TYR A 141 -32.86 -10.32 -0.13
N TYR A 142 -32.85 -9.76 -1.33
CA TYR A 142 -31.67 -9.69 -2.18
C TYR A 142 -31.44 -8.29 -2.70
N PHE A 143 -30.21 -8.01 -3.08
CA PHE A 143 -29.84 -6.79 -3.80
C PHE A 143 -28.82 -7.11 -4.88
N ASP A 144 -28.87 -6.34 -5.95
CA ASP A 144 -28.08 -6.55 -7.16
C ASP A 144 -26.98 -5.51 -7.26
N SER A 145 -25.78 -5.95 -7.63
CA SER A 145 -24.65 -5.11 -7.98
C SER A 145 -24.21 -5.42 -9.40
N ASP A 146 -24.30 -4.43 -10.28
CA ASP A 146 -23.79 -4.55 -11.65
C ASP A 146 -22.25 -4.61 -11.60
N VAL A 147 -21.69 -5.64 -12.21
CA VAL A 147 -20.25 -5.89 -12.27
C VAL A 147 -19.80 -6.10 -13.70
N ASP A 148 -18.61 -5.63 -14.05
CA ASP A 148 -18.05 -5.84 -15.38
C ASP A 148 -17.41 -7.23 -15.50
N GLY A 149 -17.64 -7.91 -16.62
CA GLY A 149 -17.06 -9.24 -16.90
C GLY A 149 -15.53 -9.27 -17.10
N LEU A 150 -14.87 -8.11 -17.13
CA LEU A 150 -13.41 -7.99 -17.16
C LEU A 150 -12.78 -8.07 -15.76
N ILE A 151 -13.60 -7.85 -14.73
CA ILE A 151 -13.18 -7.81 -13.34
C ILE A 151 -13.60 -9.13 -12.68
N ASN A 152 -12.74 -9.65 -11.80
CA ASN A 152 -12.94 -10.91 -11.08
C ASN A 152 -13.13 -10.71 -9.57
N ASN A 153 -13.16 -9.46 -9.11
CA ASN A 153 -13.30 -9.11 -7.71
C ASN A 153 -14.18 -7.87 -7.51
N TRP A 154 -14.85 -7.80 -6.37
CA TRP A 154 -15.68 -6.65 -6.02
C TRP A 154 -15.80 -6.46 -4.52
N TYR A 155 -16.05 -5.21 -4.13
CA TYR A 155 -16.39 -4.87 -2.75
C TYR A 155 -17.87 -4.55 -2.69
N VAL A 156 -18.61 -5.37 -1.96
CA VAL A 156 -20.04 -5.20 -1.76
C VAL A 156 -20.27 -4.56 -0.39
N LYS A 157 -21.09 -3.52 -0.34
CA LYS A 157 -21.52 -2.93 0.92
C LYS A 157 -22.54 -3.83 1.60
N VAL A 158 -22.30 -4.12 2.87
CA VAL A 158 -23.21 -4.88 3.70
C VAL A 158 -24.29 -3.94 4.23
N PRO A 159 -25.57 -4.18 3.94
CA PRO A 159 -26.68 -3.40 4.47
C PRO A 159 -26.96 -3.63 5.96
N HIS A 160 -26.90 -4.88 6.45
CA HIS A 160 -27.13 -5.22 7.86
C HIS A 160 -25.97 -6.05 8.45
N PRO A 161 -25.14 -5.47 9.35
CA PRO A 161 -24.10 -6.23 10.04
C PRO A 161 -24.69 -7.28 10.99
N GLY A 162 -23.92 -8.32 11.31
CA GLY A 162 -24.36 -9.41 12.20
C GLY A 162 -25.31 -10.42 11.54
N ARG A 163 -25.39 -10.44 10.21
CA ARG A 163 -26.28 -11.32 9.43
C ARG A 163 -25.49 -12.27 8.54
N LYS A 164 -26.19 -13.31 8.08
CA LYS A 164 -25.65 -14.30 7.15
C LYS A 164 -25.90 -13.86 5.71
N TYR A 165 -24.91 -14.01 4.86
CA TYR A 165 -25.01 -13.62 3.45
C TYR A 165 -24.57 -14.74 2.51
N ARG A 166 -25.22 -14.81 1.35
CA ARG A 166 -24.85 -15.65 0.20
C ARG A 166 -24.92 -14.82 -1.06
N ALA A 167 -23.90 -14.87 -1.89
CA ALA A 167 -23.89 -14.25 -3.21
C ALA A 167 -24.07 -15.27 -4.33
N GLU A 168 -24.69 -14.82 -5.41
CA GLU A 168 -24.81 -15.53 -6.68
C GLU A 168 -24.42 -14.58 -7.81
N ILE A 169 -23.72 -15.12 -8.80
CA ILE A 169 -23.32 -14.35 -9.98
C ILE A 169 -24.03 -14.90 -11.20
N GLY A 170 -24.56 -14.01 -12.02
CA GLY A 170 -25.42 -14.37 -13.14
C GLY A 170 -25.58 -13.25 -14.14
N TYR A 171 -26.29 -13.52 -15.22
CA TYR A 171 -26.66 -12.50 -16.19
C TYR A 171 -28.14 -12.17 -16.08
N MET A 172 -28.46 -10.91 -16.36
CA MET A 172 -29.83 -10.44 -16.45
C MET A 172 -30.27 -10.49 -17.91
N SER A 173 -31.29 -11.29 -18.24
CA SER A 173 -31.88 -11.35 -19.58
C SER A 173 -33.37 -11.09 -19.50
N ASN A 174 -33.86 -10.03 -20.16
CA ASN A 174 -35.29 -9.66 -20.20
C ASN A 174 -35.94 -9.57 -18.80
N GLY A 175 -35.20 -9.08 -17.80
CA GLY A 175 -35.69 -8.98 -16.42
C GLY A 175 -35.68 -10.30 -15.63
N VAL A 176 -35.17 -11.38 -16.21
CA VAL A 176 -34.97 -12.67 -15.53
C VAL A 176 -33.49 -12.84 -15.20
N PHE A 177 -33.19 -13.07 -13.93
CA PHE A 177 -31.85 -13.38 -13.45
C PHE A 177 -31.55 -14.86 -13.65
N THR A 178 -30.47 -15.17 -14.39
CA THR A 178 -29.99 -16.54 -14.55
C THR A 178 -28.66 -16.72 -13.81
N ARG A 179 -28.68 -17.55 -12.77
CA ARG A 179 -27.50 -17.89 -11.97
C ARG A 179 -26.50 -18.72 -12.77
N ILE A 180 -25.22 -18.35 -12.67
CA ILE A 180 -24.08 -19.13 -13.16
C ILE A 180 -23.40 -19.84 -11.99
N LEU A 181 -22.96 -19.10 -10.97
CA LEU A 181 -22.29 -19.63 -9.78
C LEU A 181 -22.95 -19.14 -8.49
N SER A 182 -22.82 -19.94 -7.44
CA SER A 182 -23.25 -19.61 -6.08
C SER A 182 -22.05 -19.69 -5.14
N SER A 183 -22.05 -18.87 -4.10
CA SER A 183 -20.96 -18.76 -3.13
C SER A 183 -21.21 -19.57 -1.86
N ASN A 184 -20.18 -19.62 -1.02
CA ASN A 184 -20.31 -20.00 0.38
C ASN A 184 -21.21 -19.02 1.15
N VAL A 185 -21.80 -19.51 2.25
CA VAL A 185 -22.50 -18.65 3.22
C VAL A 185 -21.46 -18.08 4.19
N ILE A 186 -21.52 -16.78 4.44
CA ILE A 186 -20.67 -16.09 5.43
C ILE A 186 -21.50 -15.45 6.52
N ASP A 187 -20.94 -15.41 7.72
CA ASP A 187 -21.45 -14.65 8.85
C ASP A 187 -20.69 -13.33 8.92
N VAL A 188 -21.37 -12.21 8.71
CA VAL A 188 -20.76 -10.88 8.80
C VAL A 188 -20.71 -10.46 10.27
N PRO A 189 -19.56 -9.96 10.78
CA PRO A 189 -19.47 -9.51 12.17
C PRO A 189 -20.47 -8.38 12.47
N SER A 190 -20.89 -8.29 13.73
CA SER A 190 -21.70 -7.16 14.21
C SER A 190 -20.87 -5.87 14.21
N SER A 191 -21.53 -4.74 13.95
CA SER A 191 -20.92 -3.41 14.12
C SER A 191 -21.02 -2.89 15.55
N SER A 192 -21.87 -3.52 16.37
CA SER A 192 -22.10 -3.14 17.76
C SER A 192 -21.15 -3.88 18.69
N ILE A 193 -20.88 -3.25 19.84
CA ILE A 193 -20.19 -3.89 20.97
C ILE A 193 -21.03 -5.09 21.41
N SER A 194 -20.38 -6.18 21.82
CA SER A 194 -21.08 -7.34 22.38
C SER A 194 -21.79 -6.93 23.67
N ASP A 195 -23.08 -7.23 23.77
CA ASP A 195 -23.83 -7.12 25.04
C ASP A 195 -23.40 -8.22 26.03
N GLU A 196 -22.83 -9.31 25.50
CA GLU A 196 -22.19 -10.36 26.28
C GLU A 196 -20.94 -9.80 26.97
N SER A 197 -21.08 -9.58 28.28
CA SER A 197 -20.00 -9.21 29.20
C SER A 197 -19.54 -10.42 30.01
N ASP A 198 -19.66 -11.63 29.45
CA ASP A 198 -19.32 -12.84 30.19
C ASP A 198 -17.79 -13.01 30.24
N GLU A 199 -17.27 -12.81 31.45
CA GLU A 199 -15.90 -13.08 31.85
C GLU A 199 -15.67 -14.60 31.94
N ASP A 200 -15.66 -15.29 30.80
CA ASP A 200 -15.32 -16.72 30.73
C ASP A 200 -13.82 -17.01 30.94
N TRP A 201 -13.15 -16.17 31.75
CA TRP A 201 -11.93 -16.54 32.44
C TRP A 201 -12.26 -17.14 33.82
N MET A 202 -13.20 -18.09 33.86
CA MET A 202 -13.43 -18.90 35.05
C MET A 202 -12.23 -19.83 35.24
N ILE A 203 -11.37 -19.52 36.21
CA ILE A 203 -10.37 -20.48 36.68
C ILE A 203 -11.15 -21.64 37.31
N VAL A 204 -11.04 -22.84 36.74
CA VAL A 204 -11.65 -24.05 37.29
C VAL A 204 -11.13 -24.23 38.71
N LYS A 205 -12.02 -24.47 39.69
CA LYS A 205 -11.67 -24.55 41.12
C LYS A 205 -10.52 -25.53 41.39
N GLU A 206 -10.43 -26.59 40.59
CA GLU A 206 -9.35 -27.58 40.64
C GLU A 206 -7.99 -26.99 40.24
N ASP A 207 -7.89 -26.27 39.13
CA ASP A 207 -6.65 -25.58 38.71
C ASP A 207 -6.24 -24.53 39.73
N LEU A 208 -7.21 -23.81 40.30
CA LEU A 208 -6.95 -22.84 41.38
C LEU A 208 -6.40 -23.54 42.64
N ARG A 209 -6.90 -24.73 42.98
CA ARG A 209 -6.40 -25.50 44.12
C ARG A 209 -4.98 -26.01 43.88
N GLU A 210 -4.67 -26.45 42.66
CA GLU A 210 -3.33 -26.89 42.28
C GLU A 210 -2.34 -25.72 42.34
N ILE A 211 -2.69 -24.58 41.76
CA ILE A 211 -1.91 -23.34 41.84
C ILE A 211 -1.69 -22.92 43.31
N ILE A 212 -2.72 -22.97 44.16
CA ILE A 212 -2.60 -22.64 45.60
C ILE A 212 -1.67 -23.62 46.34
N LYS A 213 -1.68 -24.89 45.93
CA LYS A 213 -0.82 -25.93 46.53
C LYS A 213 0.64 -25.71 46.13
N ASP A 214 0.90 -25.48 44.85
CA ASP A 214 2.25 -25.30 44.31
C ASP A 214 2.89 -23.96 44.70
N SER A 215 2.06 -22.93 44.89
CA SER A 215 2.49 -21.62 45.39
C SER A 215 2.74 -21.60 46.91
N GLY A 216 2.56 -22.72 47.61
CA GLY A 216 2.81 -22.83 49.05
C GLY A 216 1.80 -22.04 49.90
N LEU A 217 0.61 -21.78 49.37
CA LEU A 217 -0.48 -21.01 49.99
C LEU A 217 -1.56 -21.86 50.64
N GLY A 218 -1.36 -23.18 50.68
CA GLY A 218 -2.21 -24.13 51.39
C GLY A 218 -2.39 -23.79 52.87
N LYS A 219 -3.44 -24.35 53.49
CA LYS A 219 -3.78 -24.13 54.91
C LYS A 219 -2.61 -24.42 55.87
N GLU A 220 -1.74 -25.34 55.49
CA GLU A 220 -0.52 -25.77 56.19
C GLU A 220 0.52 -24.63 56.35
N SER A 221 0.57 -23.67 55.43
CA SER A 221 1.61 -22.62 55.39
C SER A 221 1.27 -21.36 56.20
N ARG A 222 0.13 -21.34 56.90
CA ARG A 222 -0.35 -20.19 57.68
C ARG A 222 0.30 -20.05 59.06
N SER A 223 1.38 -20.78 59.32
CA SER A 223 2.03 -20.83 60.63
C SER A 223 2.70 -19.52 61.06
N SER A 224 2.85 -18.52 60.18
CA SER A 224 3.28 -17.19 60.58
C SER A 224 2.62 -16.06 59.79
N LEU A 225 2.34 -14.94 60.48
CA LEU A 225 1.74 -13.73 59.91
C LEU A 225 2.60 -13.14 58.78
N ARG A 226 3.93 -13.25 58.88
CA ARG A 226 4.89 -12.81 57.86
C ARG A 226 4.85 -13.70 56.61
N GLN A 227 4.70 -15.02 56.78
CA GLN A 227 4.52 -15.94 55.66
C GLN A 227 3.17 -15.69 54.97
N ALA A 228 2.11 -15.47 55.73
CA ALA A 228 0.79 -15.15 55.18
C ALA A 228 0.81 -13.87 54.33
N GLN A 229 1.48 -12.80 54.77
CA GLN A 229 1.61 -11.55 54.02
C GLN A 229 2.51 -11.67 52.77
N SER A 230 3.55 -12.49 52.83
CA SER A 230 4.41 -12.76 51.67
C SER A 230 3.66 -13.58 50.62
N ASN A 231 2.94 -14.60 51.07
CA ASN A 231 2.18 -15.52 50.25
C ASN A 231 1.03 -14.80 49.52
N THR A 232 0.31 -13.88 50.18
CA THR A 232 -0.77 -13.11 49.52
C THR A 232 -0.24 -12.22 48.41
N ARG A 233 0.91 -11.56 48.60
CA ARG A 233 1.55 -10.75 47.55
C ARG A 233 1.91 -11.57 46.32
N LEU A 234 2.44 -12.78 46.51
CA LEU A 234 2.75 -13.70 45.41
C LEU A 234 1.50 -14.13 44.62
N LEU A 235 0.37 -14.42 45.30
CA LEU A 235 -0.90 -14.69 44.60
C LEU A 235 -1.35 -13.52 43.73
N PHE A 236 -1.32 -12.31 44.30
CA PHE A 236 -1.72 -11.12 43.55
C PHE A 236 -0.81 -10.88 42.34
N GLU A 237 0.48 -11.20 42.45
CA GLU A 237 1.41 -11.09 41.34
C GLU A 237 1.16 -12.14 40.25
N ILE A 238 0.87 -13.39 40.63
CA ILE A 238 0.53 -14.49 39.69
C ILE A 238 -0.78 -14.18 38.95
N LEU A 239 -1.82 -13.76 39.68
CA LEU A 239 -3.12 -13.38 39.10
C LEU A 239 -2.99 -12.17 38.16
N LYS A 240 -2.16 -11.19 38.52
CA LYS A 240 -1.91 -10.00 37.68
C LYS A 240 -1.05 -10.30 36.44
N LYS A 241 -0.20 -11.34 36.49
CA LYS A 241 0.68 -11.72 35.38
C LYS A 241 0.00 -12.56 34.29
N GLY A 242 -1.16 -13.17 34.55
CA GLY A 242 -2.03 -13.81 33.54
C GLY A 242 -1.35 -14.85 32.62
N LYS A 243 -0.11 -15.24 32.89
CA LYS A 243 0.71 -16.11 32.06
C LYS A 243 1.20 -17.25 32.93
N VAL A 244 0.50 -18.37 32.84
CA VAL A 244 1.08 -19.65 33.21
C VAL A 244 2.03 -20.03 32.08
N ALA A 245 3.32 -19.87 32.31
CA ALA A 245 4.33 -20.51 31.49
C ALA A 245 4.33 -22.00 31.85
N GLY A 246 3.87 -22.84 30.92
CA GLY A 246 4.01 -24.29 31.01
C GLY A 246 2.81 -25.01 31.62
N SER A 247 1.74 -25.20 30.86
CA SER A 247 1.00 -26.46 30.89
C SER A 247 0.42 -26.75 29.50
N SER A 248 1.32 -27.15 28.60
CA SER A 248 0.97 -27.86 27.37
C SER A 248 1.60 -29.24 27.43
N SER A 249 0.80 -30.29 27.61
CA SER A 249 1.04 -31.67 27.11
C SER A 249 0.04 -32.63 27.78
N SER A 250 -1.01 -33.06 27.08
CA SER A 250 -1.05 -34.30 26.29
C SER A 250 -1.07 -35.59 27.13
N LEU A 251 -2.26 -36.18 27.30
CA LEU A 251 -2.40 -37.63 27.46
C LEU A 251 -3.65 -38.10 26.72
N VAL A 252 -3.42 -38.51 25.47
CA VAL A 252 -4.27 -39.39 24.68
C VAL A 252 -4.46 -40.69 25.47
N LYS A 253 -5.69 -40.97 25.91
CA LYS A 253 -6.07 -42.30 26.41
C LYS A 253 -6.55 -43.14 25.23
N LYS A 254 -5.74 -44.13 24.86
CA LYS A 254 -6.20 -45.31 24.12
C LYS A 254 -7.35 -45.98 24.89
N LYS A 255 -8.43 -46.28 24.19
CA LYS A 255 -9.23 -47.49 24.39
C LYS A 255 -9.28 -48.22 23.05
#